data_AF-A0A511N9V2-F1
#
_entry.id   AF-A0A511N9V2-F1
#
_cell.length_a   1.000
_cell.length_b   1.000
_cell.length_c   1.000
_cell.angle_alpha   90.00
_cell.angle_beta   90.00
_cell.angle_gamma   90.00
#
_symmetry.space_group_name_H-M   'P 1'
#
loop_
_entity.id
_entity.type
_entity.pdbx_description
1 polymer ?
#
loop_
_entity_poly.entity_id
_entity_poly.type
_entity_poly.pdbx_seq_one_letter_code
_entity_poly.pdbx_strand_id
1 'polypeptide(L)' 'MPHSVFVRDLSLLEDFTDLQRHLNPQEQDTLDAAGIVYLEYPAGLSSWVLTEQLTAALRLLKNSPAQN' A
#
# COMPACT_ATOMS: atom_id res chain seq x y z
N MET A 1 -5.83 14.42 -6.11
CA MET A 1 -6.35 14.45 -4.74
C MET A 1 -6.13 13.06 -4.16
N PRO A 2 -5.36 12.88 -3.07
CA PRO A 2 -5.12 11.55 -2.54
C PRO A 2 -6.40 11.03 -1.88
N HIS A 3 -6.83 9.83 -2.26
CA HIS A 3 -8.00 9.16 -1.69
C HIS A 3 -7.57 8.37 -0.45
N SER A 4 -7.37 9.04 0.68
CA SER A 4 -7.08 8.32 1.93
C SER A 4 -8.37 7.71 2.49
N VAL A 5 -8.51 6.39 2.38
CA VAL A 5 -9.64 5.63 2.94
C VAL A 5 -9.32 5.26 4.39
N PHE A 6 -10.09 5.82 5.34
CA PHE A 6 -10.01 5.43 6.74
C PHE A 6 -10.83 4.16 6.99
N VAL A 7 -10.15 3.05 7.27
CA VAL A 7 -10.80 1.77 7.57
C VAL A 7 -11.31 1.78 9.01
N ARG A 8 -12.64 1.87 9.16
CA ARG A 8 -13.34 1.89 10.45
C ARG A 8 -13.77 0.48 10.90
N ASP A 9 -13.71 -0.50 10.00
CA ASP A 9 -14.11 -1.88 10.24
C ASP A 9 -12.97 -2.84 9.87
N LEU A 10 -12.46 -3.55 10.87
CA LEU A 10 -11.31 -4.45 10.73
C LEU A 10 -11.63 -5.70 9.89
N SER A 11 -12.91 -6.02 9.67
CA SER A 11 -13.31 -7.15 8.82
C SER A 11 -12.92 -6.94 7.35
N LEU A 12 -12.71 -5.69 6.92
CA LEU A 12 -12.20 -5.39 5.59
C LEU A 12 -10.72 -5.72 5.41
N LEU A 13 -9.99 -6.03 6.49
CA LEU A 13 -8.56 -6.37 6.44
C LEU A 13 -8.29 -7.86 6.18
N GLU A 14 -9.30 -8.73 6.19
CA GLU A 14 -9.09 -10.17 5.91
C GLU A 14 -8.42 -10.39 4.54
N ASP A 15 -8.75 -9.54 3.57
CA ASP A 15 -8.20 -9.59 2.22
C ASP A 15 -6.93 -8.77 2.04
N PHE A 16 -6.40 -8.11 3.08
CA PHE A 16 -5.21 -7.27 3.01
C PHE A 16 -3.99 -7.94 3.68
N THR A 17 -2.84 -7.86 3.02
CA THR A 17 -1.56 -8.34 3.54
C THR A 17 -0.69 -7.16 3.96
N ASP A 18 -0.03 -7.30 5.12
CA ASP A 18 0.90 -6.30 5.67
C ASP A 18 2.23 -6.31 4.94
N LEU A 19 2.65 -5.15 4.46
CA LEU A 19 3.98 -4.96 3.88
C LEU A 19 5.05 -4.77 4.95
N GLN A 20 4.66 -4.61 6.23
CA GLN A 20 5.54 -4.41 7.40
C GLN A 20 6.50 -3.22 7.23
N ARG A 21 6.14 -2.28 6.37
CA ARG A 21 6.91 -1.08 6.06
C ARG A 21 5.97 0.03 5.62
N HIS A 22 6.44 1.26 5.75
CA HIS A 22 5.79 2.44 5.19
C HIS A 22 6.11 2.56 3.70
N LEU A 23 5.12 2.98 2.91
CA LEU A 23 5.30 3.35 1.51
C LEU A 23 5.68 4.83 1.42
N ASN A 24 6.82 5.16 0.82
CA ASN A 24 7.16 6.56 0.58
C ASN A 24 6.20 7.19 -0.47
N PRO A 25 6.13 8.52 -0.60
CA PRO A 25 5.21 9.17 -1.54
C PRO A 25 5.37 8.70 -3.00
N GLN A 26 6.59 8.36 -3.42
CA GLN A 26 6.84 7.89 -4.79
C GLN A 26 6.36 6.45 -5.01
N GLU A 27 6.50 5.58 -4.01
CA GLU A 27 5.96 4.23 -4.00
C GLU A 27 4.43 4.26 -4.00
N GLN A 28 3.83 5.17 -3.23
CA GLN A 28 2.39 5.44 -3.24
C GLN A 28 1.93 5.85 -4.65
N ASP A 29 2.57 6.85 -5.26
CA ASP A 29 2.26 7.27 -6.63
C ASP A 29 2.40 6.12 -7.64
N THR A 30 3.38 5.23 -7.44
CA THR A 30 3.60 4.07 -8.31
C THR A 30 2.49 3.04 -8.17
N LEU A 31 2.03 2.76 -6.95
CA LEU A 31 0.91 1.86 -6.70
C LEU A 31 -0.41 2.46 -7.21
N ASP A 32 -0.63 3.75 -6.97
CA ASP A 32 -1.79 4.49 -7.46
C ASP A 32 -1.87 4.48 -8.99
N ALA A 33 -0.75 4.76 -9.68
CA ALA A 33 -0.69 4.73 -11.15
C ALA A 33 -0.93 3.33 -11.72
N ALA A 34 -0.59 2.29 -10.96
CA ALA A 34 -0.86 0.89 -11.31
C ALA A 34 -2.27 0.43 -10.92
N GLY A 35 -3.07 1.28 -10.27
CA GLY A 35 -4.41 0.93 -9.77
C GLY A 35 -4.39 -0.06 -8.61
N ILE A 36 -3.28 -0.13 -7.87
CA ILE A 36 -3.15 -1.02 -6.72
C ILE A 36 -3.80 -0.40 -5.49
N VAL A 37 -4.75 -1.13 -4.91
CA VAL A 37 -5.41 -0.69 -3.67
C VAL A 37 -4.51 -1.02 -2.48
N TYR A 38 -4.17 0.03 -1.73
CA TYR A 38 -3.43 -0.08 -0.48
C TYR A 38 -4.10 0.72 0.63
N LEU A 39 -3.76 0.38 1.86
CA LEU A 39 -4.19 1.05 3.07
C LEU A 39 -2.96 1.52 3.82
N GLU A 40 -3.06 2.69 4.43
CA GLU A 40 -2.06 3.17 5.38
C GLU A 40 -2.63 3.07 6.79
N TYR A 41 -1.93 2.35 7.68
CA TYR A 41 -2.33 2.35 9.07
C TYR A 41 -2.05 3.72 9.70
N PRO A 42 -2.91 4.21 10.62
CA PRO A 42 -2.67 5.50 11.27
C PRO A 42 -1.29 5.53 11.92
N ALA A 43 -0.60 6.67 11.78
CA ALA A 43 0.78 6.93 12.21
C ALA A 43 1.89 6.34 11.33
N GLY A 44 1.59 5.84 10.13
CA GLY A 44 2.61 5.49 9.14
C GLY A 44 3.50 4.32 9.55
N LEU A 45 3.00 3.44 10.42
CA LEU A 45 3.76 2.30 10.95
C LEU A 45 3.88 1.17 9.92
N SER A 46 2.82 0.92 9.16
CA SER A 46 2.86 0.00 8.03
C SER A 46 1.79 0.32 6.99
N SER A 47 2.02 -0.18 5.79
CA SER A 47 1.07 -0.15 4.69
C SER A 47 0.60 -1.57 4.40
N TRP A 48 -0.67 -1.72 4.09
CA TRP A 48 -1.28 -2.97 3.66
C TRP A 48 -1.69 -2.90 2.20
N VAL A 49 -1.65 -4.02 1.51
CA VAL A 49 -2.12 -4.13 0.11
C VAL A 49 -3.11 -5.28 0.00
N LEU A 50 -4.02 -5.22 -0.96
CA LEU A 50 -4.86 -6.38 -1.25
C LEU A 50 -3.99 -7.61 -1.54
N THR A 51 -4.30 -8.72 -0.88
CA THR A 51 -3.54 -9.98 -0.95
C THR A 51 -3.48 -10.51 -2.38
N GLU A 52 -4.55 -10.38 -3.15
CA GLU A 52 -4.58 -10.74 -4.57
C GLU A 52 -3.61 -9.90 -5.42
N GLN A 53 -3.31 -8.66 -4.99
CA GLN A 53 -2.45 -7.71 -5.69
C GLN A 53 -1.04 -7.68 -5.11
N LEU A 54 -0.77 -8.41 -4.02
CA LEU A 54 0.50 -8.43 -3.31
C LEU A 54 1.68 -8.69 -4.25
N THR A 55 1.57 -9.69 -5.12
CA THR A 55 2.66 -10.04 -6.06
C THR A 55 2.94 -8.92 -7.05
N ALA A 56 1.90 -8.24 -7.54
CA ALA A 56 2.05 -7.11 -8.45
C ALA A 56 2.64 -5.90 -7.73
N ALA A 57 2.15 -5.59 -6.52
CA ALA A 57 2.65 -4.53 -5.66
C ALA A 57 4.14 -4.71 -5.37
N LEU A 58 4.55 -5.88 -4.89
CA LEU A 58 5.96 -6.17 -4.58
C LEU A 58 6.88 -6.05 -5.81
N ARG A 59 6.41 -6.44 -7.00
CA ARG A 59 7.18 -6.27 -8.24
C ARG A 59 7.39 -4.80 -8.59
N LEU A 60 6.34 -3.99 -8.47
CA LEU A 60 6.42 -2.55 -8.75
C LEU A 60 7.30 -1.83 -7.74
N LEU A 61 7.14 -2.16 -6.46
CA LEU A 61 7.91 -1.59 -5.37
C LEU A 61 9.40 -1.95 -5.45
N LYS A 62 9.74 -3.19 -5.85
CA LYS A 62 11.14 -3.60 -6.07
C LYS A 62 11.81 -2.83 -7.21
N ASN A 63 11.04 -2.44 -8.23
CA ASN A 63 11.53 -1.67 -9.37
C ASN A 63 11.41 -0.16 -9.17
N SER A 64 10.78 0.28 -8.08
CA SER A 64 10.70 1.68 -7.71
C SER A 64 12.03 2.09 -7.08
N PRO A 65 12.69 3.15 -7.57
CA PRO A 65 13.94 3.61 -7.00
C PRO A 65 13.67 4.16 -5.60
N ALA A 66 13.99 3.39 -4.57
CA ALA A 66 14.12 3.91 -3.21
C ALA A 66 15.32 4.87 -3.20
N GLN A 67 15.10 6.17 -3.43
CA GLN A 67 16.14 7.18 -3.25
C GLN A 67 15.87 8.04 -2.02
N ASN A 68 16.62 7.70 -0.97
CA ASN A 68 17.00 8.47 0.23
C ASN A 68 15.90 8.88 1.21
#